data_AF-A0A352JJF5-F1
#
_entry.id   AF-A0A352JJF5-F1
#
_cell.length_a   1.000
_cell.length_b   1.000
_cell.length_c   1.000
_cell.angle_alpha   90.00
_cell.angle_beta   90.00
_cell.angle_gamma   90.00
#
_symmetry.space_group_name_H-M   'P 1'
#
loop_
_entity.id
_entity.type
_entity.pdbx_description
1 polymer ?
#
loop_
_entity_poly.entity_id
_entity_poly.type
_entity_poly.pdbx_seq_one_letter_code
_entity_poly.pdbx_strand_id
1 'polypeptide(L)'
;MTEIRNSTSLKFYPVKIVAEPWRGEHNVYAVFALPLQYQEIYYRSFLVVKGTDTHWFAIVTDGKEYGVAVPKDSFLMVGFFRTRLAIWYWLTGKFSDLQQPCNWTLHLFA
;
A
#
# COMPACT_ATOMS: atom_id res chain seq x y z
N MET A 1 13.29 -1.73 -26.68
CA MET A 1 13.97 -2.43 -25.57
C MET A 1 14.23 -1.39 -24.51
N THR A 2 13.31 -1.20 -23.57
CA THR A 2 13.32 -0.08 -22.63
C THR A 2 14.26 -0.43 -21.48
N GLU A 3 15.31 0.37 -21.29
CA GLU A 3 16.25 0.24 -20.18
C GLU A 3 15.48 0.27 -18.85
N ILE A 4 15.51 -0.84 -18.11
CA ILE A 4 15.17 -0.84 -16.69
C ILE A 4 16.33 -0.13 -16.01
N ARG A 5 16.22 1.18 -15.81
CA ARG A 5 17.11 1.90 -14.91
C ARG A 5 17.03 1.19 -13.56
N ASN A 6 18.15 0.63 -13.10
CA ASN A 6 18.33 0.12 -11.75
C ASN A 6 18.24 1.28 -10.75
N SER A 7 17.05 1.86 -10.57
CA SER A 7 16.78 2.82 -9.51
C SER A 7 16.55 2.03 -8.23
N THR A 8 17.41 2.24 -7.23
CA THR A 8 17.22 1.68 -5.90
C THR A 8 16.01 2.37 -5.29
N SER A 9 14.88 1.68 -5.19
CA SER A 9 13.68 2.22 -4.52
C SER A 9 13.77 2.03 -3.01
N LEU A 10 13.30 3.03 -2.27
CA LEU A 10 13.05 2.90 -0.84
C LEU A 10 11.79 2.07 -0.63
N LYS A 11 11.80 1.20 0.37
CA LYS A 11 10.68 0.29 0.67
C LYS A 11 10.09 0.62 2.03
N PHE A 12 8.78 0.81 2.07
CA PHE A 12 8.02 1.04 3.29
C PHE A 12 6.99 -0.07 3.49
N TYR A 13 6.82 -0.49 4.74
CA TYR A 13 5.85 -1.50 5.15
C TYR A 13 4.68 -0.83 5.89
N PRO A 14 3.48 -1.42 5.83
CA PRO A 14 2.31 -0.76 6.38
C PRO A 14 2.29 -0.79 7.90
N VAL A 15 1.76 0.28 8.48
CA VAL A 15 1.44 0.39 9.92
C VAL A 15 0.06 -0.18 10.23
N LYS A 16 -0.81 -0.31 9.21
CA LYS A 16 -2.13 -0.94 9.33
C LYS A 16 -2.53 -1.60 8.00
N ILE A 17 -3.22 -2.73 8.09
CA ILE A 17 -3.90 -3.38 6.97
C ILE A 17 -5.34 -3.64 7.36
N VAL A 18 -6.24 -3.48 6.38
CA VAL A 18 -7.60 -4.01 6.42
C VAL A 18 -7.83 -4.80 5.14
N ALA A 19 -8.33 -6.03 5.29
CA ALA A 19 -8.67 -6.91 4.17
C ALA A 19 -10.06 -7.51 4.44
N GLU A 20 -11.11 -6.73 4.15
CA GLU A 20 -12.50 -7.08 4.42
C GLU A 20 -13.36 -6.83 3.17
N PRO A 21 -13.13 -7.56 2.06
CA PRO A 21 -13.80 -7.28 0.78
C PRO A 21 -15.33 -7.36 0.83
N TRP A 22 -15.90 -8.09 1.79
CA TRP A 22 -17.36 -8.19 2.01
C TRP A 22 -17.98 -6.92 2.59
N ARG A 23 -17.18 -5.96 3.10
CA ARG A 23 -17.68 -4.65 3.54
C ARG A 23 -17.81 -3.62 2.42
N GLY A 24 -17.50 -3.99 1.18
CA GLY A 24 -17.70 -3.18 -0.01
C GLY A 24 -16.41 -2.58 -0.58
N GLU A 25 -16.56 -1.53 -1.38
CA GLU A 25 -15.44 -0.79 -1.96
C GLU A 25 -14.60 -0.13 -0.84
N HIS A 26 -13.31 0.06 -1.10
CA HIS A 26 -12.34 0.67 -0.16
C HIS A 26 -12.14 -0.04 1.18
N ASN A 27 -12.63 -1.27 1.36
CA ASN A 27 -12.39 -2.07 2.56
C ASN A 27 -11.23 -3.08 2.42
N VAL A 28 -10.36 -2.86 1.43
CA VAL A 28 -9.10 -3.58 1.27
C VAL A 28 -8.00 -2.56 1.03
N TYR A 29 -7.21 -2.27 2.06
CA TYR A 29 -6.22 -1.21 2.02
C TYR A 29 -5.09 -1.43 3.02
N ALA A 30 -4.00 -0.70 2.79
CA ALA A 30 -2.86 -0.62 3.67
C ALA A 30 -2.50 0.85 3.94
N VAL A 31 -2.24 1.20 5.20
CA VAL A 31 -1.77 2.52 5.62
C VAL A 31 -0.28 2.45 5.89
N PHE A 32 0.47 3.41 5.38
CA PHE A 32 1.92 3.53 5.50
C PHE A 32 2.28 4.84 6.19
N ALA A 33 3.33 4.82 7.01
CA ALA A 33 3.93 6.02 7.58
C ALA A 33 5.28 6.27 6.90
N LEU A 34 5.44 7.44 6.29
CA LEU A 34 6.65 7.83 5.58
C LEU A 34 7.28 9.05 6.27
N PRO A 35 8.61 9.12 6.39
CA PRO A 35 9.29 10.30 6.91
C PRO A 35 8.94 11.57 6.12
N LEU A 36 8.73 12.70 6.82
CA LEU A 36 8.35 13.99 6.21
C LEU A 36 9.32 14.48 5.13
N GLN A 37 10.60 14.08 5.19
CA GLN A 37 11.59 14.41 4.15
C GLN A 37 11.20 13.93 2.74
N TYR A 38 10.29 12.96 2.63
CA TYR A 38 9.80 12.42 1.37
C TYR A 38 8.45 13.00 0.93
N GLN A 39 7.89 13.94 1.70
CA GLN A 39 6.58 14.50 1.42
C GLN A 39 6.53 15.19 0.05
N GLU A 40 7.59 15.85 -0.42
CA GLU A 40 7.57 16.50 -1.73
C GLU A 40 7.70 15.52 -2.92
N ILE A 41 7.98 14.24 -2.66
CA ILE A 41 8.18 13.22 -3.70
C ILE A 41 7.21 12.04 -3.58
N TYR A 42 6.18 12.13 -2.74
CA TYR A 42 5.25 11.01 -2.49
C TYR A 42 4.59 10.48 -3.77
N TYR A 43 4.38 11.35 -4.78
CA TYR A 43 3.74 11.00 -6.05
C TYR A 43 4.57 10.01 -6.89
N ARG A 44 5.83 9.79 -6.53
CA ARG A 44 6.72 8.78 -7.14
C ARG A 44 6.57 7.41 -6.48
N SER A 45 5.60 7.23 -5.60
CA SER A 45 5.39 5.97 -4.90
C SER A 45 4.43 5.04 -5.62
N PHE A 46 4.70 3.74 -5.53
CA PHE A 46 3.85 2.68 -6.06
C PHE A 46 3.70 1.58 -5.01
N LEU A 47 2.46 1.17 -4.76
CA LEU A 47 2.14 0.02 -3.94
C LEU A 47 2.30 -1.26 -4.76
N VAL A 48 2.97 -2.24 -4.16
CA VAL A 48 3.07 -3.62 -4.63
C VAL A 48 2.51 -4.54 -3.57
N VAL A 49 1.69 -5.50 -3.99
CA VAL A 49 1.14 -6.56 -3.15
C VAL A 49 1.67 -7.89 -3.69
N LYS A 50 2.25 -8.72 -2.82
CA LYS A 50 2.83 -10.00 -3.20
C LYS A 50 1.83 -10.84 -4.00
N GLY A 51 2.33 -11.47 -5.07
CA GLY A 51 1.51 -12.29 -5.96
C GLY A 51 0.74 -11.49 -7.02
N THR A 52 1.09 -10.22 -7.21
CA THR A 52 0.54 -9.38 -8.27
C THR A 52 1.63 -8.64 -9.03
N ASP A 53 1.40 -8.44 -10.32
CA ASP A 53 2.26 -7.63 -11.19
C ASP A 53 1.71 -6.21 -11.39
N THR A 54 0.66 -5.85 -10.65
CA THR A 54 0.01 -4.54 -10.77
C THR A 54 0.63 -3.57 -9.78
N HIS A 55 1.01 -2.39 -10.26
CA HIS A 55 1.33 -1.27 -9.39
C HIS A 55 0.04 -0.50 -9.06
N TRP A 56 -0.20 -0.23 -7.79
CA TRP A 56 -1.30 0.63 -7.36
C TRP A 56 -0.79 1.97 -6.85
N PHE A 57 -1.63 2.99 -6.97
CA PHE A 57 -1.35 4.27 -6.36
C PHE A 57 -1.69 4.25 -4.86
N ALA A 58 -0.88 4.96 -4.10
CA ALA A 58 -1.20 5.36 -2.74
C ALA A 58 -1.38 6.87 -2.70
N ILE A 59 -2.30 7.33 -1.86
CA ILE A 59 -2.63 8.75 -1.69
C ILE A 59 -2.31 9.20 -0.27
N VAL A 60 -2.02 10.48 -0.10
CA VAL A 60 -1.83 11.08 1.23
C VAL A 60 -3.15 11.06 2.02
N THR A 61 -3.08 10.80 3.32
CA THR A 61 -4.24 10.81 4.22
C THR A 61 -3.87 11.42 5.58
N ASP A 62 -4.87 11.91 6.32
CA ASP A 62 -4.71 12.32 7.72
C ASP A 62 -4.86 11.16 8.72
N GLY A 63 -5.20 9.96 8.24
CA GLY A 63 -5.31 8.73 9.02
C GLY A 63 -6.58 8.59 9.86
N LYS A 64 -7.41 9.64 9.99
CA LYS A 64 -8.58 9.64 10.89
C LYS A 64 -9.62 8.61 10.48
N GLU A 65 -9.97 8.58 9.20
CA GLU A 65 -10.92 7.61 8.62
C GLU A 65 -10.44 6.16 8.81
N TYR A 66 -9.13 5.97 8.85
CA TYR A 66 -8.49 4.66 8.98
C TYR A 66 -8.13 4.33 10.43
N GLY A 67 -8.45 5.18 11.40
CA GLY A 67 -8.12 4.98 12.82
C GLY A 67 -6.61 4.83 13.07
N VAL A 68 -5.78 5.55 12.32
CA VAL A 68 -4.32 5.56 12.48
C VAL A 68 -3.89 6.96 12.89
N ALA A 69 -3.23 7.08 14.05
CA ALA A 69 -2.60 8.33 14.45
C ALA A 69 -1.32 8.56 13.64
N VAL A 70 -1.10 9.79 13.19
CA VAL A 70 0.12 10.17 12.45
C VAL A 70 1.32 10.08 13.41
N PRO A 71 2.33 9.23 13.12
CA PRO A 71 3.55 9.18 13.93
C PRO A 71 4.32 10.49 13.85
N LYS A 72 5.16 10.76 14.86
CA LYS A 72 6.03 11.94 14.85
C LYS A 72 6.95 11.93 13.61
N ASP A 73 7.19 13.12 13.05
CA ASP A 73 8.08 13.36 11.91
C ASP A 73 7.73 12.53 10.65
N SER A 74 6.46 12.12 10.52
CA SER A 74 5.96 11.30 9.43
C SER A 74 4.67 11.88 8.83
N PHE A 75 4.35 11.50 7.60
CA PHE A 75 3.03 11.65 7.00
C PHE A 75 2.46 10.28 6.64
N LEU A 76 1.14 10.19 6.51
CA LEU A 76 0.46 8.94 6.19
C LEU A 76 0.10 8.86 4.71
N MET A 77 0.20 7.64 4.17
CA MET A 77 -0.32 7.28 2.86
C MET A 77 -1.25 6.08 2.99
N VAL A 78 -2.30 6.03 2.18
CA VAL A 78 -3.19 4.87 2.06
C VAL A 78 -3.14 4.34 0.63
N GLY A 79 -2.90 3.03 0.50
CA GLY A 79 -2.93 2.32 -0.77
C GLY A 79 -4.10 1.34 -0.79
N PHE A 80 -4.94 1.43 -1.82
CA PHE A 80 -6.11 0.58 -1.98
C PHE A 80 -5.83 -0.62 -2.88
N PHE A 81 -6.38 -1.75 -2.49
CA PHE A 81 -6.41 -2.94 -3.33
C PHE A 81 -7.83 -3.16 -3.83
N ARG A 82 -7.95 -3.60 -5.08
CA ARG A 82 -9.27 -3.76 -5.71
C ARG A 82 -10.06 -4.85 -4.99
N THR A 83 -11.25 -4.52 -4.49
CA THR A 83 -12.16 -5.48 -3.84
C THR A 83 -12.41 -6.72 -4.71
N ARG A 84 -12.55 -6.55 -6.03
CA ARG A 84 -12.69 -7.66 -6.99
C ARG A 84 -11.51 -8.64 -6.95
N LEU A 85 -10.27 -8.12 -6.86
CA LEU A 85 -9.08 -8.97 -6.75
C LEU A 85 -9.02 -9.65 -5.38
N ALA A 86 -9.44 -8.98 -4.31
CA ALA A 86 -9.47 -9.57 -2.98
C ALA A 86 -10.46 -10.76 -2.89
N ILE A 87 -11.60 -10.65 -3.57
CA ILE A 87 -12.54 -11.77 -3.72
C ILE A 87 -11.88 -12.93 -4.48
N TRP A 88 -11.14 -12.66 -5.56
CA TRP A 88 -10.38 -13.69 -6.28
C TRP A 88 -9.32 -14.37 -5.40
N TYR A 89 -8.61 -13.61 -4.57
CA TYR A 89 -7.65 -14.14 -3.60
C TYR A 89 -8.33 -15.07 -2.59
N TRP A 90 -9.54 -14.73 -2.16
CA TRP A 90 -10.36 -15.58 -1.30
C TRP A 90 -10.77 -16.89 -1.97
N LEU A 91 -11.29 -16.83 -3.20
CA LEU A 91 -11.69 -18.02 -3.95
C LEU A 91 -10.52 -18.95 -4.29
N THR A 92 -9.29 -18.43 -4.38
CA THR A 92 -8.09 -19.20 -4.73
C THR A 92 -7.27 -19.65 -3.50
N GLY A 93 -7.75 -19.40 -2.29
CA GLY A 93 -7.05 -19.76 -1.05
C GLY A 93 -5.84 -18.90 -0.70
N LYS A 94 -5.62 -17.78 -1.41
CA LYS A 94 -4.51 -16.84 -1.20
C LYS A 94 -4.88 -15.66 -0.30
N PHE A 95 -6.06 -15.64 0.30
CA PHE A 95 -6.54 -14.50 1.08
C PHE A 95 -5.63 -14.11 2.26
N SER A 96 -5.00 -15.11 2.88
CA SER A 96 -4.03 -14.89 3.95
C SER A 96 -2.87 -14.01 3.51
N ASP A 97 -2.53 -13.97 2.21
CA ASP A 97 -1.49 -13.09 1.69
C ASP A 97 -1.88 -11.62 1.87
N LEU A 98 -3.15 -11.26 1.70
CA LEU A 98 -3.64 -9.89 1.86
C LEU A 98 -3.65 -9.44 3.32
N GLN A 99 -3.68 -10.37 4.27
CA GLN A 99 -3.73 -10.09 5.71
C GLN A 99 -2.33 -9.90 6.33
N GLN A 100 -1.26 -10.21 5.60
CA GLN A 100 0.11 -10.14 6.11
C GLN A 100 0.79 -8.82 5.73
N PRO A 101 1.23 -7.97 6.69
CA PRO A 101 1.97 -6.73 6.43
C PRO A 101 3.16 -6.86 5.49
N CYS A 102 3.93 -7.93 5.63
CA CYS A 102 5.13 -8.17 4.83
C CYS A 102 4.84 -8.38 3.33
N ASN A 103 3.60 -8.66 2.97
CA ASN A 103 3.18 -8.85 1.58
C ASN A 103 2.78 -7.53 0.89
N TRP A 104 2.77 -6.42 1.61
CA TRP A 104 2.47 -5.10 1.08
C TRP A 104 3.73 -4.24 1.17
N THR A 105 4.16 -3.68 0.04
CA THR A 105 5.34 -2.82 0.00
C THR A 105 5.01 -1.56 -0.77
N LEU A 106 5.21 -0.41 -0.15
CA LEU A 106 5.19 0.87 -0.85
C LEU A 106 6.61 1.19 -1.29
N HIS A 107 6.83 1.20 -2.60
CA HIS A 107 8.10 1.60 -3.20
C HIS A 107 8.10 3.09 -3.45
N LEU A 108 9.14 3.80 -3.05
CA LEU A 108 9.35 5.20 -3.37
C LEU A 108 10.62 5.35 -4.21
N PHE A 109 10.50 6.03 -5.34
CA PHE A 109 11.61 6.30 -6.24
C PHE A 109 12.09 7.75 -6.03
N ALA A 110 13.25 7.91 -5.39
CA ALA A 110 13.89 9.20 -5.16
C ALA A 110 14.61 9.72 -6.41
#